data_AF-A0A8J3F9R0-F1
#
_entry.id   AF-A0A8J3F9R0-F1
#
_cell.length_a   1.000
_cell.length_b   1.000
_cell.length_c   1.000
_cell.angle_alpha   90.00
_cell.angle_beta   90.00
_cell.angle_gamma   90.00
#
_symmetry.space_group_name_H-M   'P 1'
#
loop_
_entity.id
_entity.type
_entity.pdbx_description
1 polymer ?
#
loop_
_entity_poly.entity_id
_entity_poly.type
_entity_poly.pdbx_seq_one_letter_code
_entity_poly.pdbx_strand_id
1 'polypeptide(L)'
;MRQYAKATRSGNGNCVEWAVERDGVHVRDSKDPAGPELRFTHAEWAALTAAAATATPHPAITPTPTTTTLTRAGRSLRFTPAEWSAFTHAAATGECARQPQT
;
A
#
# COMPACT_ATOMS: atom_id res chain seq x y z
N MET A 1 -6.24 -17.46 -7.06
CA MET A 1 -5.07 -16.56 -6.95
C MET A 1 -5.58 -15.20 -6.50
N ARG A 2 -4.87 -14.50 -5.60
CA ARG A 2 -5.25 -13.13 -5.21
C ARG A 2 -5.10 -12.18 -6.40
N GLN A 3 -6.06 -11.27 -6.60
CA GLN A 3 -5.99 -10.25 -7.63
C GLN A 3 -5.45 -8.96 -7.00
N TYR A 4 -4.22 -8.58 -7.33
CA TYR A 4 -3.59 -7.36 -6.81
C TYR A 4 -3.77 -6.20 -7.77
N ALA A 5 -4.22 -5.06 -7.24
CA ALA A 5 -4.19 -3.76 -7.90
C ALA A 5 -2.88 -3.03 -7.54
N LYS A 6 -2.45 -2.13 -8.42
CA LYS A 6 -1.44 -1.10 -8.16
C LYS A 6 -1.96 0.24 -8.64
N ALA A 7 -1.35 1.32 -8.17
CA ALA A 7 -1.71 2.67 -8.61
C ALA A 7 -1.57 2.82 -10.13
N THR A 8 -2.47 3.59 -10.76
CA THR A 8 -2.42 3.82 -12.22
C THR A 8 -1.13 4.52 -12.67
N ARG A 9 -0.44 5.23 -11.76
CA ARG A 9 0.87 5.86 -11.99
C ARG A 9 2.06 4.98 -11.60
N SER A 10 1.85 3.70 -11.39
CA SER A 10 2.92 2.76 -11.06
C SER A 10 3.86 2.56 -12.25
N GLY A 11 5.17 2.79 -12.04
CA GLY A 11 6.22 2.46 -13.02
C GLY A 11 6.51 0.95 -13.12
N ASN A 12 7.55 0.57 -13.87
CA ASN A 12 7.91 -0.81 -14.23
C ASN A 12 8.49 -1.69 -13.10
N GLY A 13 7.99 -1.57 -11.88
CA GLY A 13 8.38 -2.40 -10.74
C GLY A 13 8.70 -1.56 -9.51
N ASN A 14 8.33 -2.05 -8.33
CA ASN A 14 8.48 -1.47 -6.98
C ASN A 14 7.28 -0.68 -6.43
N CYS A 15 6.11 -0.76 -7.04
CA CYS A 15 4.90 -0.12 -6.49
C CYS A 15 4.25 -0.96 -5.38
N VAL A 16 3.53 -0.27 -4.48
CA VAL A 16 2.62 -0.88 -3.52
C VAL A 16 1.50 -1.58 -4.29
N GLU A 17 1.32 -2.87 -4.04
CA GLU A 17 0.21 -3.65 -4.56
C GLU A 17 -0.75 -4.00 -3.42
N TRP A 18 -2.06 -3.90 -3.67
CA TRP A 18 -3.08 -4.29 -2.70
C TRP A 18 -4.15 -5.19 -3.31
N ALA A 19 -4.66 -6.14 -2.53
CA ALA A 19 -5.78 -7.00 -2.88
C ALA A 19 -6.83 -6.92 -1.77
N VAL A 20 -8.05 -6.48 -2.12
CA VAL A 20 -9.19 -6.42 -1.20
C VAL A 20 -9.90 -7.76 -1.20
N GLU A 21 -9.89 -8.46 -0.06
CA GLU A 21 -10.58 -9.72 0.16
C GLU A 21 -11.62 -9.59 1.27
N ARG A 22 -12.47 -10.62 1.43
CA ARG A 22 -13.54 -10.62 2.45
C ARG A 22 -13.03 -10.39 3.87
N ASP A 23 -11.81 -10.83 4.15
CA ASP A 23 -11.22 -10.87 5.48
C ASP A 23 -10.17 -9.77 5.70
N GLY A 24 -9.99 -8.86 4.73
CA GLY A 24 -9.14 -7.68 4.85
C GLY A 24 -8.46 -7.27 3.55
N VAL A 25 -7.45 -6.42 3.68
CA VAL A 25 -6.63 -5.95 2.56
C VAL A 25 -5.22 -6.48 2.72
N HIS A 26 -4.76 -7.13 1.66
CA HIS A 26 -3.44 -7.72 1.52
C HIS A 26 -2.55 -6.75 0.77
N VAL A 27 -1.38 -6.44 1.31
CA VAL A 27 -0.45 -5.46 0.73
C VAL A 27 0.91 -6.11 0.55
N ARG A 28 1.47 -5.99 -0.65
CA ARG A 28 2.80 -6.51 -0.98
C ARG A 28 3.60 -5.50 -1.80
N ASP A 29 4.89 -5.78 -1.93
CA ASP A 29 5.77 -5.07 -2.84
C ASP A 29 5.78 -5.77 -4.20
N SER A 30 5.41 -5.06 -5.26
CA SER A 30 5.39 -5.62 -6.63
C SER A 30 6.76 -6.12 -7.11
N LYS A 31 7.88 -5.66 -6.54
CA LYS A 31 9.23 -6.15 -6.89
C LYS A 31 9.57 -7.48 -6.23
N ASP A 32 8.82 -7.85 -5.19
CA ASP A 32 9.00 -9.10 -4.47
C ASP A 32 7.63 -9.81 -4.26
N PRO A 33 7.00 -10.34 -5.33
CA PRO A 33 5.67 -10.96 -5.23
C PRO A 33 5.64 -12.23 -4.37
N ALA A 34 6.80 -12.86 -4.16
CA ALA A 34 6.97 -14.03 -3.29
C ALA A 34 7.40 -13.65 -1.86
N GLY A 35 7.64 -12.36 -1.63
CA GLY A 35 8.07 -11.79 -0.37
C GLY A 35 6.98 -11.68 0.69
N PRO A 36 7.28 -10.97 1.80
CA PRO A 36 6.33 -10.81 2.88
C PRO A 36 5.10 -10.00 2.43
N GLU A 37 3.95 -10.37 2.98
CA GLU A 37 2.70 -9.64 2.79
C GLU A 37 2.22 -9.08 4.13
N LEU A 38 1.78 -7.82 4.10
CA LEU A 38 1.09 -7.17 5.21
C LEU A 38 -0.41 -7.36 5.05
N ARG A 39 -1.09 -7.54 6.19
CA ARG A 39 -2.54 -7.69 6.22
C ARG A 39 -3.16 -6.64 7.13
N PHE A 40 -4.10 -5.89 6.59
CA PHE A 40 -4.89 -4.90 7.30
C PHE A 40 -6.35 -5.33 7.33
N THR A 41 -7.07 -5.01 8.39
CA THR A 41 -8.53 -4.99 8.34
C THR A 41 -9.01 -3.88 7.39
N HIS A 42 -10.26 -3.92 6.94
CA HIS A 42 -10.83 -2.86 6.10
C HIS A 42 -10.75 -1.48 6.77
N ALA A 43 -11.02 -1.41 8.08
CA ALA A 43 -10.94 -0.16 8.84
C ALA A 43 -9.50 0.37 8.95
N GLU A 44 -8.53 -0.53 9.19
CA GLU A 44 -7.12 -0.15 9.22
C GLU A 44 -6.61 0.30 7.84
N TRP A 45 -7.07 -0.33 6.76
CA TRP A 45 -6.74 0.09 5.41
C TRP A 45 -7.31 1.47 5.08
N ALA A 46 -8.56 1.75 5.47
CA ALA A 46 -9.17 3.06 5.30
C ALA A 46 -8.40 4.15 6.07
N ALA A 47 -8.00 3.88 7.32
CA ALA A 47 -7.21 4.80 8.13
C ALA A 47 -5.80 5.03 7.54
N LEU A 48 -5.14 3.96 7.08
CA LEU A 48 -3.82 4.03 6.45
C LEU A 48 -3.85 4.85 5.16
N THR A 49 -4.81 4.59 4.28
CA THR A 49 -4.95 5.29 2.99
C THR A 49 -5.32 6.76 3.19
N ALA A 50 -6.21 7.07 4.13
CA ALA A 50 -6.50 8.46 4.50
C ALA A 50 -5.24 9.19 5.00
N ALA A 51 -4.49 8.58 5.91
CA ALA A 51 -3.25 9.16 6.42
C ALA A 51 -2.17 9.34 5.34
N ALA A 52 -2.04 8.36 4.43
CA ALA A 52 -1.13 8.44 3.29
C ALA A 52 -1.52 9.57 2.31
N ALA A 53 -2.82 9.77 2.06
CA ALA A 53 -3.33 10.82 1.19
C ALA A 53 -3.04 12.23 1.73
N THR A 54 -3.09 12.41 3.06
CA THR A 54 -2.92 13.71 3.72
C THR A 54 -1.55 13.90 4.38
N ALA A 55 -0.61 12.96 4.18
CA ALA A 55 0.68 12.92 4.86
C ALA A 55 0.58 13.06 6.40
N THR A 56 -0.49 12.53 6.98
CA THR A 56 -0.72 12.55 8.43
C THR A 56 -0.01 11.37 9.10
N PRO A 57 0.51 11.51 10.33
CA PRO A 57 1.14 10.39 11.05
C PRO A 57 0.22 9.18 11.19
N HIS A 58 0.75 7.99 10.95
CA HIS A 58 0.04 6.73 11.10
C HIS A 58 0.99 5.66 11.66
N PRO A 59 0.56 4.81 12.61
CA PRO A 59 1.45 3.84 13.26
C PRO A 59 2.05 2.80 12.31
N ALA A 60 1.41 2.56 11.17
CA ALA A 60 1.94 1.65 10.15
C ALA A 60 2.87 2.33 9.14
N ILE A 61 3.00 3.66 9.13
CA ILE A 61 3.81 4.40 8.14
C ILE A 61 4.99 5.04 8.86
N THR A 62 6.20 4.57 8.55
CA THR A 62 7.45 5.15 9.04
C THR A 62 8.19 5.77 7.85
N PRO A 63 8.03 7.07 7.59
CA PRO A 63 8.75 7.76 6.54
C PRO A 63 10.17 8.10 7.01
N THR A 64 11.14 7.93 6.11
CA THR A 64 12.49 8.49 6.18
C THR A 64 12.75 9.30 4.91
N PRO A 65 13.82 10.12 4.85
CA PRO A 65 14.10 10.92 3.65
C PRO A 65 14.26 10.11 2.36
N THR A 66 14.64 8.83 2.47
CA THR A 66 14.95 7.97 1.32
C THR A 66 14.07 6.73 1.23
N THR A 67 13.23 6.46 2.23
CA THR A 67 12.43 5.24 2.26
C THR A 67 11.18 5.44 3.09
N THR A 68 10.04 4.96 2.62
CA THR A 68 8.86 4.76 3.48
C THR A 68 8.73 3.29 3.82
N THR A 69 8.63 2.99 5.10
CA THR A 69 8.39 1.62 5.58
C THR A 69 6.93 1.48 6.00
N LEU A 70 6.24 0.49 5.44
CA LEU A 70 4.97 0.01 5.99
C LEU A 70 5.24 -1.14 6.95
N THR A 71 4.73 -1.07 8.18
CA THR A 71 4.90 -2.14 9.18
C THR A 71 3.57 -2.62 9.72
N ARG A 72 3.40 -3.95 9.79
CA ARG A 72 2.21 -4.57 10.41
C ARG A 72 2.55 -5.94 10.97
N ALA A 73 2.12 -6.21 12.21
CA ALA A 73 2.31 -7.49 12.89
C ALA A 73 3.75 -8.05 12.79
N GLY A 74 4.75 -7.18 12.95
CA GLY A 74 6.18 -7.53 12.88
C GLY A 74 6.75 -7.70 11.47
N ARG A 75 5.94 -7.62 10.41
CA ARG A 75 6.38 -7.62 9.01
C ARG A 75 6.52 -6.20 8.48
N SER A 76 7.42 -5.99 7.52
CA SER A 76 7.63 -4.68 6.92
C SER A 76 7.84 -4.74 5.41
N LEU A 77 7.33 -3.72 4.70
CA LEU A 77 7.59 -3.44 3.29
C LEU A 77 8.29 -2.09 3.16
N ARG A 78 9.20 -1.95 2.20
CA ARG A 78 10.02 -0.75 2.02
C ARG A 78 9.90 -0.20 0.60
N PHE A 79 9.55 1.07 0.52
CA PHE A 79 9.32 1.77 -0.74
C PHE A 79 10.22 3.00 -0.86
N THR A 80 10.71 3.28 -2.07
CA THR A 80 11.40 4.54 -2.38
C THR A 80 10.40 5.71 -2.37
N PRO A 81 10.86 6.97 -2.30
CA PRO A 81 9.97 8.12 -2.32
C PRO A 81 9.11 8.19 -3.59
N ALA A 82 9.68 7.80 -4.74
CA ALA A 82 8.98 7.76 -6.01
C ALA A 82 7.82 6.74 -5.98
N GLU A 83 8.07 5.55 -5.45
CA GLU A 83 7.06 4.49 -5.31
C GLU A 83 5.94 4.89 -4.36
N TRP A 84 6.32 5.49 -3.22
CA TRP A 84 5.37 5.97 -2.23
C TRP A 84 4.48 7.10 -2.79
N SER A 85 5.03 7.98 -3.64
CA SER A 85 4.26 9.07 -4.25
C SER A 85 3.11 8.57 -5.15
N ALA A 86 3.31 7.45 -5.85
CA ALA A 86 2.24 6.84 -6.65
C ALA A 86 1.12 6.30 -5.75
N PHE A 87 1.48 5.70 -4.61
CA PHE A 87 0.53 5.22 -3.62
C PHE A 87 -0.26 6.35 -2.95
N THR A 88 0.40 7.43 -2.50
CA THR A 88 -0.32 8.57 -1.88
C THR A 88 -1.25 9.26 -2.87
N HIS A 89 -0.88 9.30 -4.16
CA HIS A 89 -1.78 9.80 -5.20
C HIS A 89 -3.01 8.89 -5.42
N ALA A 90 -2.80 7.58 -5.48
CA ALA A 90 -3.89 6.61 -5.55
C ALA A 90 -4.81 6.70 -4.32
N ALA A 91 -4.24 6.91 -3.14
CA ALA A 91 -5.00 7.10 -1.91
C ALA A 91 -5.84 8.40 -1.96
N ALA A 92 -5.24 9.50 -2.43
CA ALA A 92 -5.91 10.80 -2.56
C ALA A 92 -7.04 10.81 -3.60
N THR A 93 -6.93 9.99 -4.66
CA THR A 93 -7.96 9.85 -5.70
C THR A 93 -8.99 8.75 -5.40
N GLY A 94 -8.90 8.11 -4.23
CA GLY A 94 -9.77 7.01 -3.83
C GLY A 94 -9.60 5.75 -4.67
N GLU A 95 -8.49 5.61 -5.39
CA GLU A 95 -8.15 4.39 -6.14
C GLU A 95 -7.87 3.23 -5.18
N CYS A 96 -7.22 3.48 -4.03
CA CYS A 96 -6.97 2.47 -3.00
C CYS A 96 -8.24 1.90 -2.33
N ALA A 97 -9.38 2.58 -2.48
CA ALA A 97 -10.68 2.12 -1.97
C ALA A 97 -11.47 1.30 -3.01
N ARG A 98 -11.02 1.26 -4.27
CA ARG A 98 -11.67 0.49 -5.35
C ARG A 98 -11.04 -0.90 -5.42
N GLN A 99 -11.87 -1.93 -5.64
CA GLN A 99 -11.34 -3.25 -5.98
C GLN A 99 -10.63 -3.17 -7.35
N PRO A 100 -9.56 -3.96 -7.59
CA PRO A 100 -9.10 -4.19 -8.95
C PRO A 100 -10.29 -4.63 -9.79
N GLN A 101 -10.48 -3.96 -10.91
CA GLN A 101 -11.52 -4.31 -11.88
C GLN A 101 -11.17 -5.71 -12.39
N THR A 102 -12.09 -6.66 -12.22
CA THR A 102 -11.99 -8.03 -12.74
C THR A 102 -11.69 -8.06 -14.21
#